data_AF-A0A7M2C695-F1
#
_entry.id   AF-A0A7M2C695-F1
#
_cell.length_a   1.000
_cell.length_b   1.000
_cell.length_c   1.000
_cell.angle_alpha   90.00
_cell.angle_beta   90.00
_cell.angle_gamma   90.00
#
_symmetry.space_group_name_H-M   'P 1'
#
loop_
_entity.id
_entity.type
_entity.pdbx_description
1 polymer ?
#
loop_
_entity_poly.entity_id
_entity_poly.type
_entity_poly.pdbx_seq_one_letter_code
_entity_poly.pdbx_strand_id
1 'polypeptide(L)'
;MGANTAENTNLRLKAVLDILAENVWSEEKLNAGEVLAEATARVPFNAHEAELLSGGIPRGHKTLTSASAKLVKAGWLVKGRSGWTIPEEGLRATVAFPDAAAFAAALDAGTPIPDDVAVPTAPPAKPKTKRAAGKKAAPKAAAAKEAAPKATAAKKTTRKAPAKAEAASAVETLPQPEAVAVAGDFNKILGAPEDWAPQYDETQMEFNPLVQVWSLSAELPAGFYTYKIALNRSWNENYGAFGVRDGANHELNHDGGPVTITYSHATHDIVVA
;
A
#
# COMPACT_ATOMS: atom_id res chain seq x y z
N MET A 1 -0.52 30.56 -3.28
CA MET A 1 -0.19 29.38 -2.45
C MET A 1 0.17 28.11 -3.24
N GLY A 2 -0.06 28.02 -4.56
CA GLY A 2 0.18 26.78 -5.32
C GLY A 2 1.62 26.45 -5.74
N ALA A 3 2.56 27.41 -5.70
CA ALA A 3 3.95 27.19 -6.13
C ALA A 3 4.65 26.13 -5.26
N ASN A 4 4.51 26.22 -3.93
CA ASN A 4 5.19 25.32 -3.00
C ASN A 4 4.64 23.88 -3.05
N THR A 5 3.36 23.68 -3.37
CA THR A 5 2.77 22.32 -3.44
C THR A 5 3.24 21.55 -4.67
N ALA A 6 3.30 22.20 -5.83
CA ALA A 6 3.79 21.58 -7.06
C ALA A 6 5.29 21.23 -6.94
N GLU A 7 6.07 22.17 -6.40
CA GLU A 7 7.51 21.96 -6.14
C GLU A 7 7.76 20.84 -5.13
N ASN A 8 7.04 20.82 -3.99
CA ASN A 8 7.10 19.73 -3.02
C ASN A 8 6.69 18.37 -3.62
N THR A 9 5.70 18.36 -4.51
CA THR A 9 5.28 17.13 -5.21
C THR A 9 6.40 16.63 -6.12
N ASN A 10 7.07 17.52 -6.87
CA ASN A 10 8.20 17.15 -7.72
C ASN A 10 9.40 16.65 -6.91
N LEU A 11 9.69 17.27 -5.77
CA LEU A 11 10.71 16.77 -4.82
C LEU A 11 10.39 15.35 -4.34
N ARG A 12 9.11 15.06 -4.01
CA ARG A 12 8.67 13.71 -3.64
C ARG A 12 8.72 12.72 -4.81
N LEU A 13 8.38 13.14 -6.03
CA LEU A 13 8.52 12.29 -7.22
C LEU A 13 9.97 11.91 -7.50
N LYS A 14 10.89 12.86 -7.31
CA LYS A 14 12.32 12.56 -7.40
C LYS A 14 12.73 11.56 -6.31
N ALA A 15 12.30 11.78 -5.07
CA ALA A 15 12.56 10.85 -3.98
C ALA A 15 12.02 9.44 -4.25
N VAL A 16 10.82 9.30 -4.84
CA VAL A 16 10.26 8.02 -5.28
C VAL A 16 11.22 7.31 -6.25
N LEU A 17 11.74 8.03 -7.23
CA LEU A 17 12.66 7.43 -8.22
C LEU A 17 14.01 7.05 -7.59
N ASP A 18 14.55 7.90 -6.71
CA ASP A 18 15.80 7.63 -5.99
C ASP A 18 15.66 6.40 -5.06
N ILE A 19 14.54 6.26 -4.34
CA ILE A 19 14.24 5.09 -3.49
C ILE A 19 14.20 3.81 -4.32
N LEU A 20 13.51 3.85 -5.47
CA LEU A 20 13.44 2.69 -6.36
C LEU A 20 14.82 2.32 -6.92
N ALA A 21 15.64 3.31 -7.27
CA ALA A 21 17.01 3.10 -7.73
C ALA A 21 17.87 2.47 -6.65
N GLU A 22 17.87 3.01 -5.43
CA GLU A 22 18.57 2.45 -4.27
C GLU A 22 18.16 1.00 -3.98
N ASN A 23 16.87 0.70 -4.18
CA ASN A 23 16.31 -0.63 -3.93
C ASN A 23 16.61 -1.66 -5.03
N VAL A 24 17.13 -1.25 -6.21
CA VAL A 24 17.60 -2.19 -7.25
C VAL A 24 18.72 -3.09 -6.72
N TRP A 25 19.52 -2.59 -5.78
CA TRP A 25 20.62 -3.33 -5.16
C TRP A 25 20.25 -3.98 -3.82
N SER A 26 18.98 -3.90 -3.43
CA SER A 26 18.43 -4.59 -2.26
C SER A 26 17.77 -5.91 -2.68
N GLU A 27 17.76 -6.90 -1.78
CA GLU A 27 16.94 -8.11 -1.97
C GLU A 27 15.46 -7.89 -1.63
N GLU A 28 15.13 -6.73 -1.06
CA GLU A 28 13.77 -6.36 -0.65
C GLU A 28 13.01 -5.72 -1.82
N LYS A 29 11.77 -6.15 -2.10
CA LYS A 29 10.91 -5.50 -3.08
C LYS A 29 9.93 -4.60 -2.36
N LEU A 30 10.08 -3.30 -2.51
CA LEU A 30 9.16 -2.33 -1.93
C LEU A 30 7.86 -2.27 -2.74
N ASN A 31 6.73 -2.29 -2.04
CA ASN A 31 5.43 -2.04 -2.65
C ASN A 31 5.19 -0.53 -2.82
N ALA A 32 4.14 -0.16 -3.56
CA ALA A 32 3.81 1.24 -3.85
C ALA A 32 3.67 2.09 -2.58
N GLY A 33 3.00 1.54 -1.58
CA GLY A 33 2.77 2.17 -0.29
C GLY A 33 4.04 2.47 0.48
N GLU A 34 4.96 1.52 0.52
CA GLU A 34 6.27 1.66 1.18
C GLU A 34 7.14 2.72 0.50
N VAL A 35 7.19 2.71 -0.85
CA VAL A 35 7.94 3.71 -1.62
C VAL A 35 7.37 5.12 -1.37
N LEU A 36 6.05 5.27 -1.37
CA LEU A 36 5.39 6.55 -1.13
C LEU A 36 5.54 7.03 0.32
N ALA A 37 5.48 6.11 1.28
CA ALA A 37 5.70 6.40 2.70
C ALA A 37 7.15 6.85 2.94
N GLU A 38 8.13 6.17 2.35
CA GLU A 38 9.53 6.55 2.45
C GLU A 38 9.81 7.89 1.74
N ALA A 39 9.23 8.13 0.55
CA ALA A 39 9.34 9.42 -0.14
C ALA A 39 8.77 10.58 0.71
N THR A 40 7.65 10.33 1.38
CA THR A 40 7.03 11.29 2.31
C THR A 40 7.87 11.49 3.57
N ALA A 41 8.58 10.46 4.05
CA ALA A 41 9.52 10.59 5.15
C ALA A 41 10.75 11.43 4.77
N ARG A 42 11.25 11.31 3.53
CA ARG A 42 12.35 12.14 3.00
C ARG A 42 11.92 13.59 2.76
N VAL A 43 10.68 13.81 2.30
CA VAL A 43 10.13 15.14 2.03
C VAL A 43 8.74 15.26 2.71
N PRO A 44 8.69 15.67 3.99
CA PRO A 44 7.46 15.74 4.77
C PRO A 44 6.39 16.66 4.17
N PHE A 45 5.11 16.37 4.45
CA PHE A 45 3.99 17.24 4.06
C PHE A 45 4.00 18.57 4.83
N ASN A 46 3.72 19.67 4.14
CA ASN A 46 3.38 20.93 4.81
C ASN A 46 1.96 20.86 5.41
N ALA A 47 1.57 21.87 6.19
CA ALA A 47 0.27 21.87 6.89
C ALA A 47 -0.95 21.62 5.98
N HIS A 48 -0.96 22.21 4.78
CA HIS A 48 -2.06 22.02 3.82
C HIS A 48 -2.04 20.63 3.16
N GLU A 49 -0.84 20.09 2.90
CA GLU A 49 -0.67 18.75 2.35
C GLU A 49 -0.97 17.64 3.38
N ALA A 50 -0.74 17.92 4.65
CA ALA A 50 -0.98 17.01 5.78
C ALA A 50 -2.47 16.95 6.18
N GLU A 51 -3.28 17.89 5.71
CA GLU A 51 -4.72 17.89 5.96
C GLU A 51 -5.36 16.60 5.44
N LEU A 52 -6.04 15.89 6.34
CA LEU A 52 -6.74 14.66 6.04
C LEU A 52 -8.00 14.95 5.23
N LEU A 53 -8.18 14.20 4.13
CA LEU A 53 -9.43 14.18 3.39
C LEU A 53 -10.47 13.32 4.14
N SER A 54 -11.72 13.29 3.67
CA SER A 54 -12.78 12.46 4.26
C SER A 54 -12.36 10.99 4.43
N GLY A 55 -11.61 10.43 3.48
CA GLY A 55 -11.04 9.08 3.59
C GLY A 55 -9.82 8.92 4.51
N GLY A 56 -9.48 9.94 5.31
CA GLY A 56 -8.35 10.00 6.24
C GLY A 56 -6.96 9.80 5.63
N ILE A 57 -6.86 9.99 4.31
CA ILE A 57 -5.59 10.07 3.58
C ILE A 57 -5.21 11.56 3.47
N PRO A 58 -3.97 11.96 3.81
CA PRO A 58 -3.50 13.32 3.56
C PRO A 58 -3.64 13.74 2.10
N ARG A 59 -4.07 14.99 1.88
CA ARG A 59 -4.19 15.59 0.54
C ARG A 59 -2.91 15.43 -0.30
N GLY A 60 -1.75 15.65 0.34
CA GLY A 60 -0.43 15.53 -0.28
C GLY A 60 -0.14 14.10 -0.76
N HIS A 61 -0.58 13.09 -0.01
CA HIS A 61 -0.40 11.69 -0.40
C HIS A 61 -1.23 11.37 -1.64
N LYS A 62 -2.52 11.75 -1.66
CA LYS A 62 -3.38 11.60 -2.85
C LYS A 62 -2.79 12.30 -4.09
N THR A 63 -2.24 13.50 -3.87
CA THR A 63 -1.56 14.27 -4.91
C THR A 63 -0.32 13.55 -5.44
N LEU A 64 0.52 13.01 -4.56
CA LEU A 64 1.73 12.27 -4.93
C LEU A 64 1.41 10.96 -5.66
N THR A 65 0.45 10.18 -5.16
CA THR A 65 -0.01 8.93 -5.80
C THR A 65 -0.51 9.20 -7.21
N SER A 66 -1.27 10.28 -7.40
CA SER A 66 -1.71 10.71 -8.74
C SER A 66 -0.55 11.17 -9.61
N ALA A 67 0.34 12.00 -9.07
CA ALA A 67 1.47 12.58 -9.80
C ALA A 67 2.51 11.53 -10.25
N SER A 68 2.60 10.38 -9.56
CA SER A 68 3.50 9.28 -9.96
C SER A 68 3.18 8.69 -11.34
N ALA A 69 1.98 8.94 -11.89
CA ALA A 69 1.67 8.62 -13.28
C ALA A 69 2.57 9.36 -14.29
N LYS A 70 3.14 10.52 -13.92
CA LYS A 70 4.13 11.23 -14.75
C LYS A 70 5.39 10.39 -14.96
N LEU A 71 5.87 9.71 -13.92
CA LEU A 71 7.03 8.82 -14.00
C LEU A 71 6.76 7.63 -14.92
N VAL A 72 5.53 7.10 -14.89
CA VAL A 72 5.10 6.03 -15.80
C VAL A 72 5.07 6.51 -17.24
N LYS A 73 4.50 7.69 -17.49
CA LYS A 73 4.44 8.29 -18.83
C LYS A 73 5.84 8.56 -19.41
N ALA A 74 6.80 8.92 -18.56
CA ALA A 74 8.20 9.11 -18.94
C ALA A 74 8.98 7.79 -19.16
N GLY A 75 8.38 6.63 -18.83
CA GLY A 75 9.08 5.33 -18.89
C GLY A 75 10.08 5.11 -17.74
N TRP A 76 10.05 5.95 -16.72
CA TRP A 76 10.98 5.90 -15.58
C TRP A 76 10.46 5.06 -14.42
N LEU A 77 9.18 4.69 -14.45
CA LEU A 77 8.52 3.88 -13.45
C LEU A 77 7.59 2.87 -14.13
N VAL A 78 7.67 1.61 -13.73
CA VAL A 78 6.66 0.61 -14.06
C VAL A 78 5.88 0.29 -12.79
N LYS A 79 4.57 0.54 -12.84
CA LYS A 79 3.64 0.14 -11.78
C LYS A 79 3.18 -1.28 -12.08
N GLY A 80 3.79 -2.25 -11.42
CA GLY A 80 3.40 -3.65 -11.50
C GLY A 80 2.38 -4.04 -10.44
N ARG A 81 1.75 -5.20 -10.64
CA ARG A 81 0.89 -5.82 -9.63
C ARG A 81 1.67 -6.43 -8.45
N SER A 82 2.99 -6.44 -8.51
CA SER A 82 3.88 -6.97 -7.46
C SER A 82 4.72 -5.87 -6.81
N GLY A 83 4.34 -4.60 -7.02
CA GLY A 83 5.08 -3.43 -6.58
C GLY A 83 5.55 -2.55 -7.74
N TRP A 84 6.31 -1.52 -7.39
CA TRP A 84 6.85 -0.56 -8.33
C TRP A 84 8.28 -0.93 -8.69
N THR A 85 8.63 -0.83 -9.97
CA THR A 85 9.98 -1.12 -10.47
C THR A 85 10.50 0.04 -11.31
N ILE A 86 11.82 0.22 -11.30
CA ILE A 86 12.52 1.23 -12.10
C ILE A 86 13.16 0.57 -13.33
N PRO A 87 12.74 0.94 -14.56
CA PRO A 87 13.42 0.51 -15.78
C PRO A 87 14.82 1.11 -15.91
N GLU A 88 15.62 0.61 -16.86
CA GLU A 88 16.95 1.15 -17.14
C GLU A 88 16.92 2.65 -17.46
N GLU A 89 15.91 3.10 -18.22
CA GLU A 89 15.68 4.51 -18.51
C GLU A 89 15.46 5.32 -17.22
N GLY A 90 14.66 4.80 -16.28
CA GLY A 90 14.47 5.43 -14.98
C GLY A 90 15.76 5.52 -14.17
N LEU A 91 16.63 4.50 -14.24
CA LEU A 91 17.95 4.53 -13.61
C LEU A 91 18.84 5.60 -14.23
N ARG A 92 18.87 5.72 -15.56
CA ARG A 92 19.60 6.80 -16.24
C ARG A 92 19.05 8.18 -15.85
N ALA A 93 17.74 8.31 -15.63
CA ALA A 93 17.13 9.59 -15.23
C ALA A 93 17.66 10.11 -13.90
N THR A 94 17.99 9.20 -12.96
CA THR A 94 18.60 9.58 -11.67
C THR A 94 19.98 10.22 -11.83
N VAL A 95 20.69 9.89 -12.90
CA VAL A 95 22.02 10.43 -13.23
C VAL A 95 21.90 11.67 -14.13
N ALA A 96 21.00 11.65 -15.11
CA ALA A 96 20.76 12.76 -16.03
C ALA A 96 20.20 13.99 -15.32
N PHE A 97 19.34 13.78 -14.32
CA PHE A 97 18.63 14.83 -13.60
C PHE A 97 18.85 14.72 -12.08
N PRO A 98 20.09 14.96 -11.59
CA PRO A 98 20.41 14.85 -10.17
C PRO A 98 19.76 15.95 -9.34
N ASP A 99 19.41 17.07 -9.96
CA ASP A 99 18.72 18.20 -9.37
C ASP A 99 17.18 18.10 -9.55
N ALA A 100 16.43 18.51 -8.54
CA ALA A 100 14.97 18.41 -8.54
C ALA A 100 14.28 19.34 -9.54
N ALA A 101 14.83 20.52 -9.81
CA ALA A 101 14.28 21.44 -10.80
C ALA A 101 14.55 20.93 -12.23
N ALA A 102 15.77 20.43 -12.49
CA ALA A 102 16.09 19.78 -13.76
C ALA A 102 15.22 18.54 -14.02
N PHE A 103 15.00 17.73 -12.99
CA PHE A 103 14.12 16.57 -13.02
C PHE A 103 12.67 16.95 -13.33
N ALA A 104 12.14 17.96 -12.63
CA ALA A 104 10.79 18.45 -12.85
C ALA A 104 10.60 18.99 -14.28
N ALA A 105 11.56 19.79 -14.76
CA ALA A 105 11.54 20.32 -16.11
C ALA A 105 11.58 19.21 -17.17
N ALA A 106 12.41 18.18 -16.97
CA ALA A 106 12.48 17.03 -17.86
C ALA A 106 11.17 16.21 -17.87
N LEU A 107 10.55 16.00 -16.71
CA LEU A 107 9.24 15.32 -16.62
C LEU A 107 8.12 16.08 -17.32
N ASP A 108 8.09 17.41 -17.14
CA ASP A 108 7.03 18.24 -17.73
C ASP A 108 7.23 18.42 -19.25
N ALA A 109 8.49 18.49 -19.71
CA ALA A 109 8.82 18.57 -21.13
C ALA A 109 8.76 17.22 -21.87
N GLY A 110 8.81 16.10 -21.14
CA GLY A 110 8.95 14.76 -21.72
C GLY A 110 10.31 14.58 -22.40
N THR A 111 11.36 15.19 -21.85
CA THR A 111 12.71 15.17 -22.43
C THR A 111 13.25 13.74 -22.47
N PRO A 112 13.61 13.18 -23.64
CA PRO A 112 14.25 11.87 -23.71
C PRO A 112 15.62 11.95 -23.05
N ILE A 113 16.02 10.88 -22.36
CA ILE A 113 17.34 10.83 -21.75
C ILE A 113 18.36 10.57 -22.87
N PRO A 114 19.45 11.35 -22.95
CA PRO A 114 20.51 11.08 -23.91
C PRO A 114 21.10 9.67 -23.72
N ASP A 115 21.28 8.93 -24.82
CA ASP A 115 21.76 7.54 -24.81
C ASP A 115 23.17 7.37 -24.20
N ASP A 116 23.93 8.45 -24.11
CA ASP A 116 25.28 8.51 -23.53
C ASP A 116 25.28 8.64 -22.00
N VAL A 117 24.13 8.83 -21.36
CA VAL A 117 24.02 8.83 -19.89
C VAL A 117 24.17 7.40 -19.37
N ALA A 118 25.26 7.17 -18.64
CA ALA A 118 25.53 5.88 -18.02
C ALA A 118 24.46 5.50 -16.98
N VAL A 119 24.10 4.22 -16.94
CA VAL A 119 23.30 3.64 -15.87
C VAL A 119 24.09 3.75 -14.55
N PRO A 120 23.49 4.25 -13.46
CA PRO A 120 24.16 4.31 -12.17
C PRO A 120 24.65 2.93 -11.74
N THR A 121 25.91 2.86 -11.32
CA THR A 121 26.52 1.65 -10.76
C THR A 121 26.20 1.52 -9.28
N ALA A 122 26.08 0.29 -8.78
CA ALA A 122 25.84 -0.01 -7.37
C ALA A 122 26.75 0.82 -6.45
N PRO A 123 26.20 1.53 -5.44
CA PRO A 123 27.02 2.16 -4.42
C PRO A 123 27.88 1.10 -3.72
N PRO A 124 29.13 1.39 -3.33
CA PRO A 124 29.92 0.46 -2.52
C PRO A 124 29.14 0.13 -1.25
N ALA A 125 28.98 -1.17 -0.95
CA ALA A 125 28.15 -1.67 0.13
C ALA A 125 28.46 -0.93 1.45
N LYS A 126 27.57 -0.02 1.86
CA LYS A 126 27.66 0.60 3.18
C LYS A 126 27.31 -0.47 4.22
N PRO A 127 28.08 -0.58 5.31
CA PRO A 127 27.79 -1.55 6.36
C PRO A 127 26.37 -1.32 6.88
N LYS A 128 25.57 -2.39 6.89
CA LYS A 128 24.16 -2.39 7.32
C LYS A 128 24.06 -1.78 8.72
N THR A 129 23.72 -0.50 8.81
CA THR A 129 23.29 0.10 10.09
C THR A 129 21.93 -0.51 10.41
N LYS A 130 21.91 -1.39 11.40
CA LYS A 130 20.67 -1.92 12.00
C LYS A 130 19.76 -0.73 12.29
N ARG A 131 18.62 -0.66 11.60
CA ARG A 131 17.51 0.21 11.98
C ARG A 131 17.24 -0.08 13.46
N ALA A 132 17.43 0.93 14.30
CA ALA A 132 17.21 0.81 15.73
C ALA A 132 15.75 0.40 15.93
N ALA A 133 15.53 -0.79 16.49
CA ALA A 133 14.23 -1.24 16.90
C ALA A 133 13.65 -0.20 17.87
N GLY A 134 12.59 0.47 17.44
CA GLY A 134 11.77 1.34 18.28
C GLY A 134 11.36 0.57 19.53
N LYS A 135 11.53 1.22 20.68
CA LYS A 135 11.37 0.69 22.04
C LYS A 135 10.10 -0.18 22.18
N LYS A 136 10.30 -1.42 22.60
CA LYS A 136 9.33 -2.22 23.35
C LYS A 136 8.83 -1.39 24.55
N ALA A 137 7.54 -1.11 24.59
CA ALA A 137 6.84 -0.83 25.84
C ALA A 137 5.95 -2.04 26.17
N ALA A 138 6.29 -2.72 27.26
CA ALA A 138 5.49 -3.71 27.98
C ALA A 138 5.01 -3.03 29.29
N PRO A 139 4.02 -3.55 30.06
CA PRO A 139 3.60 -4.95 30.09
C PRO A 139 2.10 -5.26 30.10
N LYS A 140 1.87 -6.48 29.64
CA LYS A 140 0.71 -7.36 29.72
C LYS A 140 0.38 -7.69 31.18
N ALA A 141 -0.86 -7.47 31.61
CA ALA A 141 -1.41 -8.08 32.82
C ALA A 141 -1.94 -9.48 32.50
N ALA A 142 -1.64 -10.41 33.39
CA ALA A 142 -1.88 -11.84 33.26
C ALA A 142 -3.29 -12.25 33.72
N ALA A 143 -3.86 -13.26 33.05
CA ALA A 143 -4.79 -14.21 33.67
C ALA A 143 -4.56 -15.61 33.07
N ALA A 144 -4.03 -16.50 33.91
CA ALA A 144 -4.12 -17.96 33.86
C ALA A 144 -5.61 -18.38 33.96
N LYS A 145 -6.12 -19.56 33.60
CA LYS A 145 -5.74 -20.95 33.22
C LYS A 145 -7.00 -21.48 32.49
N GLU A 146 -6.98 -22.48 31.62
CA GLU A 146 -6.99 -23.91 31.97
C GLU A 146 -7.07 -24.75 30.68
N ALA A 147 -6.58 -25.99 30.73
CA ALA A 147 -6.18 -26.79 29.58
C ALA A 147 -7.10 -27.99 29.27
N ALA A 148 -7.26 -28.24 27.96
CA ALA A 148 -7.31 -29.54 27.26
C ALA A 148 -8.61 -30.40 27.35
N PRO A 149 -8.87 -31.38 26.43
CA PRO A 149 -7.97 -31.92 25.38
C PRO A 149 -8.58 -32.16 23.96
N LYS A 150 -7.67 -32.58 23.07
CA LYS A 150 -7.77 -32.99 21.65
C LYS A 150 -8.65 -34.23 21.36
N ALA A 151 -9.14 -34.33 20.12
CA ALA A 151 -9.32 -35.56 19.33
C ALA A 151 -9.33 -35.23 17.80
N THR A 152 -8.27 -35.50 17.04
CA THR A 152 -8.06 -36.63 16.09
C THR A 152 -8.99 -36.74 14.87
N ALA A 153 -8.44 -36.32 13.72
CA ALA A 153 -8.46 -36.90 12.36
C ALA A 153 -9.61 -37.80 11.86
N ALA A 154 -10.14 -37.47 10.67
CA ALA A 154 -10.49 -38.45 9.63
C ALA A 154 -10.46 -37.82 8.22
N LYS A 155 -9.86 -38.56 7.29
CA LYS A 155 -9.65 -38.29 5.85
C LYS A 155 -10.59 -39.18 5.04
N LYS A 156 -11.22 -38.68 3.95
CA LYS A 156 -11.61 -39.44 2.73
C LYS A 156 -12.25 -38.49 1.70
N THR A 157 -11.57 -38.14 0.61
CA THR A 157 -11.56 -38.75 -0.75
C THR A 157 -12.79 -38.48 -1.64
N THR A 158 -12.53 -37.66 -2.67
CA THR A 158 -12.88 -37.81 -4.11
C THR A 158 -14.34 -37.89 -4.56
N ARG A 159 -14.74 -36.94 -5.44
CA ARG A 159 -15.18 -37.27 -6.81
C ARG A 159 -15.06 -36.06 -7.74
N LYS A 160 -14.60 -36.32 -8.98
CA LYS A 160 -14.32 -35.39 -10.08
C LYS A 160 -15.35 -35.60 -11.20
N ALA A 161 -15.61 -34.50 -11.95
CA ALA A 161 -15.93 -34.39 -13.40
C ALA A 161 -17.34 -33.84 -13.74
N PRO A 162 -17.52 -33.15 -14.91
CA PRO A 162 -16.60 -32.25 -15.60
C PRO A 162 -17.25 -30.93 -16.11
N ALA A 163 -16.40 -30.13 -16.76
CA ALA A 163 -16.48 -28.76 -17.24
C ALA A 163 -17.58 -28.37 -18.25
N LYS A 164 -17.88 -27.06 -18.27
CA LYS A 164 -18.08 -26.30 -19.51
C LYS A 164 -17.25 -25.02 -19.42
N ALA A 165 -16.21 -24.93 -20.24
CA ALA A 165 -15.35 -23.77 -20.38
C ALA A 165 -15.99 -22.80 -21.38
N GLU A 166 -16.20 -21.56 -20.94
CA GLU A 166 -16.43 -20.43 -21.82
C GLU A 166 -15.26 -19.46 -21.62
N ALA A 167 -14.52 -19.23 -22.70
CA ALA A 167 -13.27 -18.50 -22.69
C ALA A 167 -13.54 -17.00 -22.48
N ALA A 168 -13.32 -16.52 -21.25
CA ALA A 168 -13.14 -15.11 -20.96
C ALA A 168 -11.64 -14.80 -20.95
N SER A 169 -11.26 -13.72 -21.62
CA SER A 169 -9.90 -13.20 -21.72
C SER A 169 -9.10 -13.32 -20.41
N ALA A 170 -7.96 -13.99 -20.48
CA ALA A 170 -7.10 -14.21 -19.33
C ALA A 170 -6.47 -12.89 -18.88
N VAL A 171 -7.14 -12.18 -17.98
CA VAL A 171 -6.48 -11.23 -17.09
C VAL A 171 -5.53 -12.08 -16.25
N GLU A 172 -4.22 -11.83 -16.35
CA GLU A 172 -3.26 -12.46 -15.45
C GLU A 172 -3.61 -12.11 -14.00
N THR A 173 -4.19 -13.08 -13.29
CA THR A 173 -4.60 -12.95 -11.89
C THR A 173 -3.39 -13.18 -10.99
N LEU A 174 -3.00 -12.17 -10.21
CA LEU A 174 -2.10 -12.37 -9.08
C LEU A 174 -2.77 -13.34 -8.09
N PRO A 175 -2.04 -14.29 -7.46
CA PRO A 175 -2.61 -15.08 -6.37
C PRO A 175 -3.25 -14.19 -5.32
N GLN A 176 -4.54 -14.39 -5.06
CA GLN A 176 -5.30 -13.61 -4.09
C GLN A 176 -5.27 -14.30 -2.72
N PRO A 177 -5.36 -13.54 -1.61
CA PRO A 177 -5.58 -14.12 -0.30
C PRO A 177 -6.94 -14.83 -0.26
N GLU A 178 -7.08 -15.79 0.67
CA GLU A 178 -8.33 -16.52 0.85
C GLU A 178 -9.44 -15.62 1.42
N ALA A 179 -9.05 -14.61 2.20
CA ALA A 179 -9.96 -13.64 2.79
C ALA A 179 -9.26 -12.31 3.09
N VAL A 180 -10.01 -11.22 3.06
CA VAL A 180 -9.56 -9.88 3.43
C VAL A 180 -10.58 -9.27 4.35
N ALA A 181 -10.12 -8.72 5.48
CA ALA A 181 -10.98 -8.10 6.48
C ALA A 181 -10.61 -6.63 6.69
N VAL A 182 -11.61 -5.79 6.93
CA VAL A 182 -11.42 -4.43 7.44
C VAL A 182 -11.63 -4.47 8.95
N ALA A 183 -10.55 -4.48 9.72
CA ALA A 183 -10.60 -4.55 11.17
C ALA A 183 -10.34 -3.17 11.78
N GLY A 184 -11.27 -2.69 12.61
CA GLY A 184 -11.22 -1.33 13.17
C GLY A 184 -12.29 -1.06 14.23
N ASP A 185 -12.37 0.20 14.66
CA ASP A 185 -13.24 0.68 15.75
C ASP A 185 -14.75 0.66 15.43
N PHE A 186 -15.13 0.24 14.22
CA PHE A 186 -16.50 0.18 13.76
C PHE A 186 -17.00 -1.25 13.52
N ASN A 187 -16.23 -2.30 13.81
CA ASN A 187 -16.66 -3.66 13.48
C ASN A 187 -17.92 -4.08 14.25
N LYS A 188 -18.11 -3.62 15.49
CA LYS A 188 -19.40 -3.82 16.18
C LYS A 188 -20.58 -3.16 15.49
N ILE A 189 -20.36 -2.02 14.85
CA ILE A 189 -21.39 -1.33 14.05
C ILE A 189 -21.77 -2.18 12.83
N LEU A 190 -20.79 -2.89 12.24
CA LEU A 190 -21.03 -3.87 11.17
C LEU A 190 -21.72 -5.16 11.66
N GLY A 191 -21.88 -5.34 12.98
CA GLY A 191 -22.48 -6.53 13.59
C GLY A 191 -21.48 -7.54 14.13
N ALA A 192 -20.18 -7.29 14.06
CA ALA A 192 -19.19 -8.18 14.64
C ALA A 192 -19.29 -8.21 16.20
N PRO A 193 -18.96 -9.32 16.85
CA PRO A 193 -18.97 -9.41 18.32
C PRO A 193 -18.02 -8.43 19.02
N GLU A 194 -16.91 -8.09 18.38
CA GLU A 194 -15.91 -7.16 18.92
C GLU A 194 -15.23 -6.32 17.84
N ASP A 195 -14.60 -5.23 18.26
CA ASP A 195 -13.80 -4.36 17.39
C ASP A 195 -12.40 -4.96 17.18
N TRP A 196 -11.74 -4.61 16.08
CA TRP A 196 -10.39 -5.11 15.74
C TRP A 196 -10.29 -6.63 15.57
N ALA A 197 -11.36 -7.27 15.08
CA ALA A 197 -11.45 -8.71 14.98
C ALA A 197 -11.62 -9.20 13.52
N PRO A 198 -10.50 -9.40 12.80
CA PRO A 198 -10.52 -9.77 11.38
C PRO A 198 -10.99 -11.20 11.13
N GLN A 199 -11.23 -12.00 12.17
CA GLN A 199 -11.72 -13.37 12.05
C GLN A 199 -13.21 -13.47 11.76
N TYR A 200 -13.99 -12.42 12.03
CA TYR A 200 -15.44 -12.44 11.92
C TYR A 200 -15.92 -12.13 10.50
N ASP A 201 -17.00 -12.80 10.09
CA ASP A 201 -17.53 -12.74 8.72
C ASP A 201 -18.06 -11.32 8.38
N GLU A 202 -18.58 -10.61 9.38
CA GLU A 202 -19.13 -9.25 9.26
C GLU A 202 -18.08 -8.19 8.87
N THR A 203 -16.80 -8.51 9.06
CA THR A 203 -15.67 -7.62 8.73
C THR A 203 -15.03 -7.93 7.39
N GLN A 204 -15.46 -9.00 6.72
CA GLN A 204 -14.84 -9.48 5.48
C GLN A 204 -15.26 -8.64 4.28
N MET A 205 -14.30 -8.37 3.41
CA MET A 205 -14.49 -7.72 2.13
C MET A 205 -14.91 -8.75 1.07
N GLU A 206 -15.65 -8.30 0.07
CA GLU A 206 -15.99 -9.09 -1.11
C GLU A 206 -14.95 -8.86 -2.21
N PHE A 207 -14.49 -9.94 -2.86
CA PHE A 207 -13.54 -9.86 -3.98
C PHE A 207 -14.25 -9.71 -5.32
N ASN A 208 -13.87 -8.70 -6.10
CA ASN A 208 -14.28 -8.56 -7.49
C ASN A 208 -13.16 -9.05 -8.44
N PRO A 209 -13.33 -10.21 -9.11
CA PRO A 209 -12.29 -10.78 -9.96
C PRO A 209 -12.05 -10.01 -11.27
N LEU A 210 -13.01 -9.21 -11.74
CA LEU A 210 -12.87 -8.44 -12.98
C LEU A 210 -11.89 -7.27 -12.83
N VAL A 211 -11.92 -6.60 -11.68
CA VAL A 211 -11.05 -5.46 -11.36
C VAL A 211 -9.93 -5.80 -10.37
N GLN A 212 -9.92 -7.03 -9.83
CA GLN A 212 -8.93 -7.51 -8.85
C GLN A 212 -8.86 -6.66 -7.57
N VAL A 213 -10.03 -6.20 -7.09
CA VAL A 213 -10.17 -5.34 -5.89
C VAL A 213 -11.12 -5.99 -4.89
N TRP A 214 -10.77 -5.88 -3.61
CA TRP A 214 -11.62 -6.23 -2.48
C TRP A 214 -12.39 -5.00 -2.02
N SER A 215 -13.68 -5.13 -1.69
CA SER A 215 -14.52 -4.03 -1.23
C SER A 215 -15.42 -4.40 -0.06
N LEU A 216 -15.59 -3.48 0.89
CA LEU A 216 -16.61 -3.55 1.94
C LEU A 216 -17.38 -2.23 1.96
N SER A 217 -18.70 -2.29 1.90
CA SER A 217 -19.57 -1.12 2.02
C SER A 217 -20.40 -1.21 3.30
N ALA A 218 -20.52 -0.09 4.00
CA ALA A 218 -21.23 -0.02 5.28
C ALA A 218 -21.89 1.35 5.47
N GLU A 219 -22.93 1.39 6.30
CA GLU A 219 -23.48 2.63 6.84
C GLU A 219 -22.80 2.91 8.18
N LEU A 220 -22.06 4.02 8.26
CA LEU A 220 -21.39 4.43 9.50
C LEU A 220 -21.99 5.75 10.01
N PRO A 221 -22.20 5.89 11.33
CA PRO A 221 -22.47 7.20 11.93
C PRO A 221 -21.34 8.20 11.68
N ALA A 222 -21.63 9.49 11.86
CA ALA A 222 -20.60 10.51 11.87
C ALA A 222 -19.61 10.25 13.03
N GLY A 223 -18.32 10.33 12.76
CA GLY A 223 -17.31 10.04 13.77
C GLY A 223 -15.90 9.89 13.23
N PHE A 224 -14.98 9.70 14.16
CA PHE A 224 -13.59 9.38 13.88
C PHE A 224 -13.35 7.90 14.15
N TYR A 225 -12.85 7.19 13.15
CA TYR A 225 -12.60 5.77 13.19
C TYR A 225 -11.15 5.46 12.82
N THR A 226 -10.61 4.38 13.38
CA THR A 226 -9.34 3.83 12.90
C THR A 226 -9.47 2.36 12.51
N TYR A 227 -8.72 1.95 11.49
CA TYR A 227 -8.80 0.58 10.96
C TYR A 227 -7.51 0.14 10.25
N LYS A 228 -7.46 -1.16 9.93
CA LYS A 228 -6.44 -1.79 9.06
C LYS A 228 -7.07 -2.84 8.16
N ILE A 229 -6.35 -3.22 7.12
CA ILE A 229 -6.67 -4.38 6.29
C ILE A 229 -5.89 -5.59 6.79
N ALA A 230 -6.57 -6.67 7.12
CA ALA A 230 -5.98 -7.91 7.59
C ALA A 230 -6.25 -9.05 6.59
N LEU A 231 -5.24 -9.88 6.31
CA LEU A 231 -5.36 -10.99 5.37
C LEU A 231 -5.63 -12.32 6.08
N ASN A 232 -6.37 -13.18 5.39
CA ASN A 232 -6.62 -14.58 5.76
C ASN A 232 -7.16 -14.71 7.19
N ARG A 233 -8.10 -13.84 7.57
CA ARG A 233 -8.78 -13.85 8.87
C ARG A 233 -7.82 -13.79 10.07
N SER A 234 -6.66 -13.17 9.90
CA SER A 234 -5.60 -13.13 10.92
C SER A 234 -4.80 -11.84 10.85
N TRP A 235 -4.03 -11.57 11.90
CA TRP A 235 -3.10 -10.43 11.94
C TRP A 235 -1.69 -10.75 11.40
N ASN A 236 -1.45 -11.97 10.90
CA ASN A 236 -0.12 -12.40 10.41
C ASN A 236 0.40 -11.54 9.24
N GLU A 237 -0.53 -11.03 8.43
CA GLU A 237 -0.26 -10.09 7.36
C GLU A 237 -1.37 -9.04 7.36
N ASN A 238 -0.97 -7.80 7.57
CA ASN A 238 -1.88 -6.66 7.62
C ASN A 238 -1.23 -5.42 7.03
N TYR A 239 -2.07 -4.54 6.51
CA TYR A 239 -1.68 -3.28 5.91
C TYR A 239 -2.38 -2.14 6.61
N GLY A 240 -1.55 -1.22 7.08
CA GLY A 240 -1.97 0.02 7.71
C GLY A 240 -1.98 1.20 6.74
N ALA A 241 -1.94 2.41 7.28
CA ALA A 241 -1.84 3.67 6.55
C ALA A 241 -0.87 3.56 5.37
N PHE A 242 -1.34 4.01 4.20
CA PHE A 242 -0.60 3.98 2.94
C PHE A 242 -0.26 2.58 2.44
N GLY A 243 -0.95 1.52 2.87
CA GLY A 243 -0.67 0.16 2.40
C GLY A 243 0.63 -0.42 2.95
N VAL A 244 1.19 0.16 4.02
CA VAL A 244 2.43 -0.31 4.62
C VAL A 244 2.16 -1.56 5.46
N ARG A 245 2.94 -2.63 5.24
CA ARG A 245 2.85 -3.86 6.02
C ARG A 245 3.15 -3.56 7.48
N ASP A 246 2.28 -4.03 8.39
CA ASP A 246 2.37 -3.74 9.83
C ASP A 246 2.42 -2.24 10.16
N GLY A 247 1.94 -1.39 9.23
CA GLY A 247 1.99 0.06 9.32
C GLY A 247 1.11 0.66 10.42
N ALA A 248 1.07 1.99 10.50
CA ALA A 248 0.16 2.71 11.39
C ALA A 248 -1.31 2.45 11.03
N ASN A 249 -2.27 2.75 11.90
CA ASN A 249 -3.68 2.59 11.55
C ASN A 249 -4.08 3.61 10.47
N HIS A 250 -5.02 3.23 9.60
CA HIS A 250 -5.75 4.21 8.80
C HIS A 250 -6.66 5.01 9.72
N GLU A 251 -6.67 6.31 9.54
CA GLU A 251 -7.65 7.21 10.15
C GLU A 251 -8.80 7.42 9.17
N LEU A 252 -10.00 7.66 9.66
CA LEU A 252 -11.20 7.94 8.87
C LEU A 252 -12.04 8.96 9.63
N ASN A 253 -12.16 10.17 9.08
CA ASN A 253 -13.07 11.17 9.61
C ASN A 253 -14.33 11.19 8.73
N HIS A 254 -15.40 10.60 9.23
CA HIS A 254 -16.63 10.35 8.47
C HIS A 254 -17.74 11.28 8.91
N ASP A 255 -18.43 11.89 7.95
CA ASP A 255 -19.57 12.79 8.21
C ASP A 255 -20.89 12.03 8.46
N GLY A 256 -20.85 10.70 8.34
CA GLY A 256 -22.00 9.81 8.47
C GLY A 256 -22.60 9.43 7.11
N GLY A 257 -23.24 8.26 7.08
CA GLY A 257 -23.85 7.69 5.87
C GLY A 257 -23.01 6.55 5.27
N PRO A 258 -23.24 6.23 3.98
CA PRO A 258 -22.56 5.12 3.33
C PRO A 258 -21.07 5.42 3.14
N VAL A 259 -20.25 4.39 3.34
CA VAL A 259 -18.82 4.39 3.05
C VAL A 259 -18.45 3.11 2.32
N THR A 260 -17.57 3.21 1.33
CA THR A 260 -16.98 2.05 0.66
C THR A 260 -15.47 2.06 0.85
N ILE A 261 -14.95 1.02 1.51
CA ILE A 261 -13.52 0.79 1.68
C ILE A 261 -13.09 -0.25 0.66
N THR A 262 -12.01 0.04 -0.07
CA THR A 262 -11.45 -0.84 -1.09
C THR A 262 -9.98 -1.13 -0.83
N TYR A 263 -9.57 -2.35 -1.22
CA TYR A 263 -8.19 -2.82 -1.10
C TYR A 263 -7.76 -3.53 -2.39
N SER A 264 -6.61 -3.11 -2.94
CA SER A 264 -5.96 -3.76 -4.07
C SER A 264 -4.78 -4.60 -3.56
N HIS A 265 -4.87 -5.93 -3.63
CA HIS A 265 -3.79 -6.80 -3.17
C HIS A 265 -2.51 -6.63 -4.01
N ALA A 266 -2.65 -6.24 -5.27
CA ALA A 266 -1.54 -6.01 -6.18
C ALA A 266 -0.66 -4.80 -5.78
N THR A 267 -1.27 -3.77 -5.20
CA THR A 267 -0.56 -2.51 -4.88
C THR A 267 -0.52 -2.22 -3.38
N HIS A 268 -1.23 -3.02 -2.59
CA HIS A 268 -1.61 -2.76 -1.20
C HIS A 268 -2.32 -1.42 -1.01
N ASP A 269 -2.88 -0.85 -2.08
CA ASP A 269 -3.56 0.43 -2.02
C ASP A 269 -4.90 0.30 -1.29
N ILE A 270 -5.19 1.25 -0.42
CA ILE A 270 -6.38 1.29 0.43
C ILE A 270 -7.07 2.62 0.19
N VAL A 271 -8.29 2.56 -0.32
CA VAL A 271 -9.06 3.75 -0.71
C VAL A 271 -10.43 3.72 -0.06
N VAL A 272 -10.84 4.87 0.48
CA VAL A 272 -12.17 5.09 1.03
C VAL A 272 -12.91 6.08 0.14
N ALA A 273 -14.15 5.75 -0.22
CA ALA A 273 -15.06 6.55 -1.04
C ALA A 273 -16.42 6.72 -0.36
#